data_AF-A0A2N5RX85-F1
#
_entry.id   AF-A0A2N5RX85-F1
#
_cell.length_a   1.000
_cell.length_b   1.000
_cell.length_c   1.000
_cell.angle_alpha   90.00
_cell.angle_beta   90.00
_cell.angle_gamma   90.00
#
_symmetry.space_group_name_H-M   'P 1'
#
loop_
_entity.id
_entity.type
_entity.pdbx_description
1 polymer ?
#
loop_
_entity_poly.entity_id
_entity_poly.type
_entity_poly.pdbx_seq_one_letter_code
_entity_poly.pdbx_strand_id
1 'polypeptide(L)' 'SDRDSYQYLVESIRRFPTQAKFASMIQEAGFVLPRAHKHLSMDRNQAWEDLSFGIAAIHTGIKL' A
#
# COMPACT_ATOMS: atom_id res chain seq x y z
N SER A 1 -21.90 15.82 13.49
CA SER A 1 -21.18 16.17 12.26
C SER A 1 -19.71 15.75 12.34
N ASP A 2 -18.94 16.22 13.33
CA ASP A 2 -17.50 15.85 13.41
C ASP A 2 -17.22 14.41 13.90
N ARG A 3 -18.02 13.91 14.86
CA ARG A 3 -17.74 12.64 15.54
C ARG A 3 -17.69 11.45 14.57
N ASP A 4 -18.64 11.39 13.64
CA ASP A 4 -18.78 10.24 12.73
C ASP A 4 -17.63 10.20 11.70
N SER A 5 -17.18 11.37 11.23
CA SER A 5 -16.04 11.50 10.33
C SER A 5 -14.73 11.04 10.97
N TYR A 6 -14.45 11.45 12.22
CA TYR A 6 -13.27 10.97 12.94
C TYR A 6 -13.35 9.49 13.29
N GLN A 7 -14.54 9.01 13.66
CA GLN A 7 -14.76 7.58 13.91
C GLN A 7 -14.46 6.77 12.64
N TYR A 8 -14.94 7.23 11.48
CA TYR A 8 -14.65 6.59 10.20
C TYR A 8 -13.14 6.62 9.88
N LEU A 9 -12.46 7.72 10.13
CA LEU A 9 -11.01 7.82 9.90
C LEU A 9 -10.25 6.77 10.73
N VAL A 10 -10.51 6.68 12.03
CA VAL A 10 -9.83 5.70 12.90
C VAL A 10 -10.14 4.27 12.49
N GLU A 11 -11.40 3.97 12.16
CA GLU A 11 -11.81 2.64 11.72
C GLU A 11 -11.21 2.27 10.36
N SER A 12 -11.15 3.19 9.42
CA SER A 12 -10.57 2.93 8.09
C SER A 12 -9.06 2.68 8.16
N ILE A 13 -8.32 3.44 8.99
CA ILE A 13 -6.89 3.22 9.22
C ILE A 13 -6.67 1.83 9.84
N ARG A 14 -7.46 1.44 10.84
CA ARG A 14 -7.33 0.12 11.49
C ARG A 14 -7.65 -1.05 10.57
N ARG A 15 -8.61 -0.86 9.65
CA ARG A 15 -9.05 -1.90 8.72
C ARG A 15 -8.17 -2.00 7.49
N PHE A 16 -7.35 -0.98 7.21
CA PHE A 16 -6.50 -0.97 6.03
C PHE A 16 -5.49 -2.13 6.09
N PRO A 17 -5.33 -2.91 5.00
CA PRO A 17 -4.41 -4.04 4.98
C PRO A 17 -2.95 -3.59 5.17
N THR A 18 -2.11 -4.49 5.66
CA THR A 18 -0.65 -4.29 5.63
C THR A 18 -0.16 -4.22 4.18
N GLN A 19 1.01 -3.60 3.94
CA GLN A 19 1.53 -3.42 2.58
C GLN A 19 1.66 -4.75 1.82
N ALA A 20 2.18 -5.79 2.48
CA ALA A 20 2.29 -7.12 1.89
C ALA A 20 0.92 -7.73 1.53
N LYS A 21 -0.08 -7.58 2.41
CA LYS A 21 -1.44 -8.08 2.15
C LYS A 21 -2.09 -7.31 1.01
N PHE A 22 -1.92 -5.99 0.97
CA PHE A 22 -2.45 -5.16 -0.11
C PHE A 22 -1.80 -5.50 -1.46
N ALA A 23 -0.49 -5.74 -1.49
CA ALA A 23 0.20 -6.23 -2.68
C ALA A 23 -0.40 -7.56 -3.17
N SER A 24 -0.64 -8.53 -2.28
CA SER A 24 -1.33 -9.77 -2.67
C SER A 24 -2.72 -9.52 -3.25
N MET A 25 -3.51 -8.60 -2.67
CA MET A 25 -4.82 -8.23 -3.21
C MET A 25 -4.71 -7.62 -4.62
N ILE A 26 -3.67 -6.82 -4.90
CA ILE A 26 -3.42 -6.26 -6.24
C ILE A 26 -3.07 -7.39 -7.23
N GLN A 27 -2.27 -8.39 -6.82
CA GLN A 27 -1.97 -9.56 -7.65
C GLN A 27 -3.21 -10.39 -7.96
N GLU A 28 -4.03 -10.65 -6.94
CA GLU A 28 -5.31 -11.37 -7.08
C GLU A 28 -6.28 -10.66 -8.02
N ALA A 29 -6.23 -9.33 -8.08
CA ALA A 29 -6.99 -8.53 -9.04
C ALA A 29 -6.46 -8.61 -10.51
N GLY A 30 -5.41 -9.40 -10.75
CA GLY A 30 -4.85 -9.68 -12.07
C GLY A 30 -3.76 -8.69 -12.52
N PHE A 31 -3.19 -7.91 -11.60
CA PHE A 31 -2.04 -7.07 -11.90
C PHE A 31 -0.74 -7.84 -11.64
N VAL A 32 0.21 -7.70 -12.55
CA VAL A 32 1.59 -8.09 -12.32
C VAL A 32 2.28 -6.98 -11.54
N LEU A 33 2.90 -7.31 -10.42
CA LEU A 33 3.64 -6.36 -9.60
C LEU A 33 5.12 -6.33 -10.01
N PRO A 34 5.58 -5.33 -10.79
CA PRO A 34 7.01 -5.12 -11.00
C PRO A 34 7.68 -4.72 -9.68
N ARG A 35 9.00 -4.96 -9.57
CA ARG A 35 9.79 -4.50 -8.41
C ARG A 35 9.65 -2.99 -8.24
N ALA A 36 9.47 -2.54 -7.00
CA ALA A 36 9.43 -1.12 -6.66
C ALA A 36 10.75 -0.41 -7.02
N HIS A 37 10.67 0.91 -7.21
CA HIS A 37 11.84 1.72 -7.56
C HIS A 37 12.91 1.64 -6.45
N LYS A 38 14.14 1.39 -6.86
CA LYS A 38 15.32 1.06 -6.03
C LYS A 38 15.82 2.21 -5.13
N HIS A 39 15.20 3.38 -5.18
CA HIS A 39 15.82 4.61 -4.69
C HIS A 39 15.58 4.87 -3.19
N LEU A 40 14.56 4.28 -2.56
CA LEU A 40 14.26 4.51 -1.14
C LEU A 40 14.15 3.24 -0.25
N SER A 41 14.17 2.01 -0.80
CA SER A 41 14.02 0.78 0.01
C SER A 41 15.27 -0.13 0.00
N MET A 42 15.68 -0.59 1.20
CA MET A 42 16.79 -1.56 1.36
C MET A 42 16.44 -2.95 0.83
N ASP A 43 15.16 -3.34 0.90
CA ASP A 43 14.69 -4.62 0.38
C ASP A 43 14.18 -4.47 -1.06
N ARG A 44 14.95 -5.06 -1.97
CA ARG A 44 14.78 -5.01 -3.42
C ARG A 44 13.71 -5.96 -3.98
N ASN A 45 13.01 -6.70 -3.13
CA ASN A 45 11.97 -7.65 -3.54
C ASN A 45 10.54 -7.17 -3.23
N GLN A 46 10.37 -5.93 -2.81
CA GLN A 46 9.04 -5.37 -2.51
C GLN A 46 8.40 -4.74 -3.75
N ALA A 47 7.07 -4.80 -3.81
CA ALA A 47 6.24 -4.25 -4.89
C ALA A 47 5.69 -2.84 -4.59
N TRP A 48 6.09 -2.27 -3.46
CA TRP A 48 5.73 -0.93 -3.02
C TRP A 48 6.97 -0.19 -2.52
N GLU A 49 6.83 1.13 -2.43
CA GLU A 49 7.81 2.04 -1.87
C GLU A 49 7.15 2.89 -0.80
N ASP A 50 7.64 2.78 0.44
CA ASP A 50 7.19 3.63 1.53
C ASP A 50 7.86 5.00 1.43
N LEU A 51 7.06 6.04 1.66
CA LEU A 51 7.44 7.44 1.65
C LEU A 51 7.25 8.04 3.04
N SER A 52 8.01 9.10 3.34
CA SER A 52 7.88 9.83 4.61
C SER A 52 7.89 8.91 5.84
N PHE A 53 8.82 7.94 5.86
CA PHE A 53 8.97 6.97 6.96
C PHE A 53 7.72 6.09 7.20
N GLY A 54 6.97 5.76 6.15
CA GLY A 54 5.82 4.85 6.22
C GLY A 54 4.47 5.55 6.42
N ILE A 55 4.43 6.88 6.31
CA ILE A 55 3.17 7.65 6.34
C ILE A 55 2.39 7.48 5.03
N ALA A 56 3.10 7.40 3.90
CA ALA A 56 2.52 7.19 2.58
C ALA A 56 3.26 6.07 1.86
N ALA A 57 2.63 5.45 0.85
CA ALA A 57 3.27 4.42 0.05
C ALA A 57 2.79 4.46 -1.41
N ILE A 58 3.67 4.09 -2.33
CA ILE A 58 3.36 3.92 -3.76
C ILE A 58 3.40 2.42 -4.07
N HIS A 59 2.28 1.88 -4.57
CA HIS A 59 2.19 0.54 -5.13
C HIS A 59 2.13 0.63 -6.66
N THR A 60 2.93 -0.18 -7.36
CA THR A 60 2.96 -0.18 -8.84
C THR A 60 2.52 -1.54 -9.36
N GLY A 61 1.56 -1.56 -10.28
CA GLY A 61 1.06 -2.77 -10.92
C GLY A 61 0.82 -2.56 -12.42
N ILE A 62 1.12 -3.57 -13.23
CA ILE A 62 0.90 -3.58 -14.67
C ILE A 62 -0.15 -4.63 -14.98
N LYS A 63 -1.20 -4.26 -15.71
CA LYS A 63 -2.20 -5.20 -16.22
C LYS A 63 -1.96 -5.43 -17.71
N LEU A 64 -1.86 -6.70 -18.10
CA LEU A 64 -1.71 -7.12 -19.49
C LEU A 64 -3.06 -7.16 -20.20
#